data_AF-A0A2B4SFT3-F1
#
_entry.id   AF-A0A2B4SFT3-F1
#
_cell.length_a   1.000
_cell.length_b   1.000
_cell.length_c   1.000
_cell.angle_alpha   90.00
_cell.angle_beta   90.00
_cell.angle_gamma   90.00
#
_symmetry.space_group_name_H-M   'P 1'
#
loop_
_entity.id
_entity.type
_entity.pdbx_description
1 polymer ?
#
loop_
_entity_poly.entity_id
_entity_poly.type
_entity_poly.pdbx_seq_one_letter_code
_entity_poly.pdbx_strand_id
1 'polypeptide(L)'
;MIIRRLACGPDCQLLCLTMHNYYRSLHNSPPLSCDPELAKSAQKWSDQQAAVGHMHHSKWTHEYTESISCKGWGWEGMDRIGGAIPGAVRFWYSEIKNGYRYQTGQGNGRPVGHFQAVVWKGVTKLGCGLNIKPGDGTYVTAHYAPAFHATMHYSQHARENVTPRRQPESSCEIESDERVKCSDSLVAPFVTPKMCLDAGCCYDDMFMSEPNVKCYNRNGKTWCFQRKQA
;
A
#
# COMPACT_ATOMS: atom_id res chain seq x y z
N MET A 1 -27.15 11.99 16.33
CA MET A 1 -25.96 11.16 16.62
C MET A 1 -24.84 11.61 15.69
N ILE A 2 -23.84 12.35 16.19
CA ILE A 2 -22.73 12.84 15.37
C ILE A 2 -21.82 11.63 15.11
N ILE A 3 -21.90 11.04 13.93
CA ILE A 3 -20.95 10.02 13.49
C ILE A 3 -19.58 10.71 13.40
N ARG A 4 -18.71 10.47 14.38
CA ARG A 4 -17.32 10.94 14.33
C ARG A 4 -16.66 10.28 13.11
N ARG A 5 -16.50 11.05 12.03
CA ARG A 5 -15.69 10.66 10.88
C ARG A 5 -14.27 10.39 11.39
N LEU A 6 -13.75 9.19 11.15
CA LEU A 6 -12.35 8.88 11.39
C LEU A 6 -11.52 9.57 10.31
N ALA A 7 -11.14 10.83 10.56
CA ALA A 7 -10.21 11.55 9.71
C ALA A 7 -8.79 10.97 9.87
N CYS A 8 -8.00 11.00 8.79
CA CYS A 8 -6.62 10.55 8.78
C CYS A 8 -5.70 11.57 9.50
N GLY A 9 -5.67 11.49 10.83
CA GLY A 9 -4.78 12.27 11.70
C GLY A 9 -3.30 11.82 11.65
N PRO A 10 -2.43 12.36 12.52
CA PRO A 10 -0.99 12.12 12.49
C PRO A 10 -0.58 10.64 12.43
N ASP A 11 -1.16 9.78 13.28
CA ASP A 11 -0.84 8.35 13.30
C ASP A 11 -1.25 7.64 12.01
N CYS A 12 -2.38 8.06 11.41
CA CYS A 12 -2.82 7.55 10.12
C CYS A 12 -1.86 7.96 8.99
N GLN A 13 -1.42 9.23 8.97
CA GLN A 13 -0.41 9.71 8.01
C GLN A 13 0.92 8.97 8.17
N LEU A 14 1.39 8.81 9.41
CA LEU A 14 2.65 8.11 9.72
C LEU A 14 2.58 6.64 9.30
N LEU A 15 1.45 5.96 9.56
CA LEU A 15 1.24 4.60 9.12
C LEU A 15 1.25 4.50 7.60
N CYS A 16 0.56 5.42 6.92
CA CYS A 16 0.54 5.48 5.46
C CYS A 16 1.96 5.66 4.90
N LEU A 17 2.70 6.64 5.43
CA LEU A 17 4.08 6.92 5.06
C LEU A 17 5.00 5.72 5.29
N THR A 18 4.88 5.06 6.44
CA THR A 18 5.68 3.89 6.82
C THR A 18 5.46 2.74 5.82
N MET A 19 4.22 2.46 5.46
CA MET A 19 3.89 1.42 4.49
C MET A 19 4.45 1.73 3.09
N HIS A 20 4.32 2.98 2.62
CA HIS A 20 4.90 3.41 1.34
C HIS A 20 6.42 3.29 1.34
N ASN A 21 7.08 3.81 2.38
CA ASN A 21 8.53 3.85 2.45
C ASN A 21 9.16 2.45 2.56
N TYR A 22 8.46 1.48 3.17
CA TYR A 22 8.86 0.07 3.09
C TYR A 22 8.85 -0.44 1.64
N TYR A 23 7.75 -0.26 0.90
CA TYR A 23 7.72 -0.74 -0.49
C TYR A 23 8.72 0.00 -1.37
N ARG A 24 8.91 1.30 -1.16
CA ARG A 24 9.91 2.10 -1.87
C ARG A 24 11.33 1.62 -1.61
N SER A 25 11.65 1.17 -0.39
CA SER A 25 12.97 0.62 -0.09
C SER A 25 13.24 -0.70 -0.82
N LEU A 26 12.20 -1.49 -1.12
CA LEU A 26 12.33 -2.68 -1.97
C LEU A 26 12.68 -2.32 -3.43
N HIS A 27 12.42 -1.08 -3.86
CA HIS A 27 12.65 -0.57 -5.22
C HIS A 27 13.75 0.50 -5.25
N ASN A 28 14.64 0.55 -4.26
CA ASN A 28 15.71 1.56 -4.14
C ASN A 28 15.22 3.01 -4.38
N SER A 29 13.96 3.27 -4.07
CA SER A 29 13.30 4.55 -4.30
C SER A 29 13.41 5.40 -3.04
N PRO A 30 13.82 6.68 -3.13
CA PRO A 30 13.99 7.53 -1.95
C PRO A 30 12.71 7.59 -1.10
N PRO A 31 12.80 7.65 0.24
CA PRO A 31 11.62 7.75 1.07
C PRO A 31 10.83 9.03 0.77
N LEU A 32 9.50 8.93 0.85
CA LEU A 32 8.60 10.07 0.80
C LEU A 32 8.62 10.83 2.13
N SER A 33 8.16 12.08 2.07
CA SER A 33 7.80 12.91 3.22
C SER A 33 6.31 13.22 3.21
N CYS A 34 5.71 13.39 4.39
CA CYS A 34 4.32 13.85 4.49
C CYS A 34 4.20 15.32 4.08
N ASP A 35 3.19 15.63 3.26
CA ASP A 35 2.82 16.99 2.91
C ASP A 35 1.40 17.31 3.47
N PRO A 36 1.26 18.32 4.34
CA PRO A 36 -0.02 18.62 4.98
C PRO A 36 -1.13 19.03 4.00
N GLU A 37 -0.79 19.68 2.88
CA GLU A 37 -1.80 20.11 1.90
C GLU A 37 -2.30 18.93 1.08
N LEU A 38 -1.41 18.01 0.70
CA LEU A 38 -1.82 16.74 0.10
C LEU A 38 -2.69 15.91 1.06
N ALA A 39 -2.37 15.90 2.36
CA ALA A 39 -3.16 15.18 3.36
C ALA A 39 -4.59 15.75 3.48
N LYS A 40 -4.73 17.09 3.53
CA LYS A 40 -6.03 17.75 3.50
C LYS A 40 -6.80 17.43 2.22
N SER A 41 -6.13 17.47 1.07
CA SER A 41 -6.71 17.15 -0.24
C SER A 41 -7.23 15.70 -0.30
N ALA A 42 -6.39 14.74 0.06
CA ALA A 42 -6.73 13.31 0.07
C ALA A 42 -7.85 12.99 1.07
N GLN A 43 -7.87 13.65 2.24
CA GLN A 43 -8.96 13.49 3.21
C GLN A 43 -10.28 14.01 2.66
N LYS A 44 -10.28 15.20 2.05
CA LYS A 44 -11.46 15.75 1.39
C LYS A 44 -12.00 14.80 0.32
N TRP A 45 -11.10 14.19 -0.46
CA TRP A 45 -11.52 13.25 -1.51
C TRP A 45 -12.08 11.94 -0.94
N SER A 46 -11.50 11.40 0.14
CA SER A 46 -12.01 10.20 0.81
C SER A 46 -13.40 10.44 1.40
N ASP A 47 -13.64 11.62 1.96
CA ASP A 47 -14.96 12.05 2.44
C ASP A 47 -15.99 12.17 1.31
N GLN A 48 -15.59 12.69 0.14
CA GLN A 48 -16.46 12.80 -1.02
C GLN A 48 -16.85 11.42 -1.57
N GLN A 49 -15.89 10.50 -1.73
CA GLN A 49 -16.15 9.12 -2.15
C GLN A 49 -17.10 8.39 -1.18
N ALA A 50 -16.90 8.58 0.14
CA ALA A 50 -17.78 8.02 1.14
C ALA A 50 -19.20 8.62 1.08
N ALA A 51 -19.32 9.92 0.80
CA ALA A 51 -20.62 10.57 0.66
C ALA A 51 -21.40 10.02 -0.55
N VAL A 52 -20.74 9.82 -1.70
CA VAL A 52 -21.39 9.26 -2.91
C VAL A 52 -21.50 7.73 -2.90
N GLY A 53 -20.80 7.05 -2.00
CA GLY A 53 -20.89 5.60 -1.81
C GLY A 53 -20.11 4.76 -2.83
N HIS A 54 -19.22 5.33 -3.64
CA HIS A 54 -18.41 4.58 -4.62
C HIS A 54 -17.05 5.23 -4.89
N MET A 55 -16.10 4.42 -5.36
CA MET A 55 -14.76 4.88 -5.73
C MET A 55 -14.74 5.48 -7.13
N HIS A 56 -14.17 6.66 -7.25
CA HIS A 56 -13.89 7.33 -8.51
C HIS A 56 -12.73 8.30 -8.33
N HIS A 57 -11.99 8.53 -9.41
CA HIS A 57 -10.88 9.46 -9.39
C HIS A 57 -11.35 10.91 -9.29
N SER A 58 -10.53 11.74 -8.64
CA SER A 58 -10.73 13.20 -8.66
C SER A 58 -10.55 13.76 -10.06
N LYS A 59 -10.99 15.01 -10.25
CA LYS A 59 -10.72 15.73 -11.50
C LYS A 59 -9.22 15.77 -11.73
N TRP A 60 -8.82 15.55 -12.96
CA TRP A 60 -7.43 15.58 -13.37
C TRP A 60 -6.76 16.91 -12.99
N THR A 61 -5.50 16.84 -12.55
CA THR A 61 -4.70 17.99 -12.11
C THR A 61 -3.21 17.70 -12.30
N HIS A 62 -2.41 18.76 -12.45
CA HIS A 62 -0.95 18.69 -12.45
C HIS A 62 -0.33 18.69 -11.04
N GLU A 63 -1.13 18.89 -9.99
CA GLU A 63 -0.64 19.09 -8.62
C GLU A 63 -0.23 17.78 -7.95
N TYR A 64 -0.99 16.70 -8.20
CA TYR A 64 -0.75 15.40 -7.58
C TYR A 64 -1.14 14.24 -8.49
N THR A 65 -0.47 13.10 -8.36
CA THR A 65 -1.03 11.80 -8.77
C THR A 65 -1.91 11.24 -7.64
N GLU A 66 -2.88 10.41 -7.96
CA GLU A 66 -3.84 9.86 -7.00
C GLU A 66 -3.86 8.33 -7.04
N SER A 67 -3.88 7.71 -5.86
CA SER A 67 -4.32 6.33 -5.67
C SER A 67 -5.55 6.30 -4.79
N ILE A 68 -6.54 5.50 -5.19
CA ILE A 68 -7.79 5.34 -4.45
C ILE A 68 -8.06 3.86 -4.18
N SER A 69 -8.74 3.61 -3.07
CA SER A 69 -9.31 2.31 -2.76
C SER A 69 -10.63 2.53 -2.03
N CYS A 70 -11.63 1.73 -2.35
CA CYS A 70 -12.86 1.66 -1.56
C CYS A 70 -13.21 0.21 -1.27
N LYS A 71 -13.99 0.00 -0.21
CA LYS A 71 -14.72 -1.24 0.06
C LYS A 71 -13.83 -2.48 -0.09
N GLY A 72 -12.56 -2.34 0.32
CA GLY A 72 -11.47 -3.23 -0.10
C GLY A 72 -11.85 -4.70 0.06
N TRP A 73 -11.82 -5.47 -1.03
CA TRP A 73 -11.92 -6.94 -1.18
C TRP A 73 -12.49 -7.83 -0.03
N GLY A 74 -13.34 -7.35 0.88
CA GLY A 74 -13.80 -8.08 2.06
C GLY A 74 -12.72 -8.43 3.09
N TRP A 75 -11.66 -7.63 3.25
CA TRP A 75 -10.60 -7.96 4.20
C TRP A 75 -11.02 -7.65 5.65
N GLU A 76 -10.72 -8.58 6.56
CA GLU A 76 -10.89 -8.38 8.00
C GLU A 76 -10.11 -7.13 8.47
N GLY A 77 -10.61 -6.38 9.46
CA GLY A 77 -9.89 -5.26 10.09
C GLY A 77 -9.87 -3.93 9.33
N MET A 78 -10.51 -3.83 8.16
CA MET A 78 -10.63 -2.58 7.38
C MET A 78 -11.49 -1.50 8.07
N ASP A 79 -12.26 -1.88 9.08
CA ASP A 79 -13.03 -1.01 9.98
C ASP A 79 -12.14 -0.24 10.97
N ARG A 80 -10.82 -0.47 10.93
CA ARG A 80 -9.82 0.18 11.79
C ARG A 80 -8.65 0.71 10.96
N ILE A 81 -8.05 1.81 11.41
CA ILE A 81 -6.89 2.45 10.75
C ILE A 81 -5.77 1.43 10.48
N GLY A 82 -5.47 0.58 11.47
CA GLY A 82 -4.40 -0.42 11.41
C GLY A 82 -4.59 -1.54 10.37
N GLY A 83 -5.82 -1.76 9.88
CA GLY A 83 -6.07 -2.64 8.74
C GLY A 83 -6.30 -1.85 7.45
N ALA A 84 -7.08 -0.76 7.53
CA ALA A 84 -7.46 0.08 6.41
C ALA A 84 -6.26 0.63 5.62
N ILE A 85 -5.33 1.27 6.32
CA ILE A 85 -4.19 1.94 5.67
C ILE A 85 -3.20 0.92 5.10
N PRO A 86 -2.71 -0.08 5.87
CA PRO A 86 -1.84 -1.11 5.30
C PRO A 86 -2.52 -1.87 4.16
N GLY A 87 -3.81 -2.19 4.30
CA GLY A 87 -4.60 -2.86 3.27
C GLY A 87 -4.66 -2.07 1.96
N ALA A 88 -4.93 -0.76 2.01
CA ALA A 88 -4.94 0.10 0.84
C ALA A 88 -3.56 0.17 0.14
N VAL A 89 -2.49 0.40 0.90
CA VAL A 89 -1.13 0.51 0.32
C VAL A 89 -0.67 -0.83 -0.25
N ARG A 90 -0.96 -1.95 0.42
CA ARG A 90 -0.72 -3.31 -0.11
C ARG A 90 -1.49 -3.53 -1.40
N PHE A 91 -2.76 -3.14 -1.45
CA PHE A 91 -3.59 -3.30 -2.63
C PHE A 91 -3.01 -2.54 -3.82
N TRP A 92 -2.64 -1.26 -3.63
CA TRP A 92 -1.97 -0.46 -4.64
C TRP A 92 -0.66 -1.09 -5.10
N TYR A 93 0.19 -1.50 -4.14
CA TYR A 93 1.46 -2.15 -4.47
C TYR A 93 1.30 -3.49 -5.17
N SER A 94 0.24 -4.26 -4.85
CA SER A 94 -0.02 -5.59 -5.40
C SER A 94 -0.23 -5.59 -6.91
N GLU A 95 -0.51 -4.44 -7.53
CA GLU A 95 -0.55 -4.33 -8.99
C GLU A 95 0.79 -4.69 -9.66
N ILE A 96 1.92 -4.74 -8.93
CA ILE A 96 3.16 -5.35 -9.43
C ILE A 96 2.95 -6.77 -9.97
N LYS A 97 2.00 -7.53 -9.38
CA LYS A 97 1.63 -8.89 -9.79
C LYS A 97 0.81 -8.93 -11.07
N ASN A 98 0.38 -7.79 -11.61
CA ASN A 98 -0.28 -7.69 -12.91
C ASN A 98 0.71 -7.79 -14.07
N GLY A 99 1.76 -8.61 -13.92
CA GLY A 99 2.80 -8.82 -14.93
C GLY A 99 3.54 -7.52 -15.30
N TYR A 100 3.90 -6.70 -14.31
CA TYR A 100 4.58 -5.43 -14.55
C TYR A 100 5.90 -5.64 -15.29
N ARG A 101 6.02 -5.03 -16.48
CA ARG A 101 7.22 -5.05 -17.32
C ARG A 101 8.02 -3.77 -17.07
N TYR A 102 9.14 -3.89 -16.35
CA TYR A 102 9.99 -2.75 -15.98
C TYR A 102 10.51 -1.95 -17.18
N GLN A 103 10.72 -2.61 -18.32
CA GLN A 103 11.21 -1.96 -19.55
C GLN A 103 10.18 -1.02 -20.18
N THR A 104 8.88 -1.31 -20.02
CA THR A 104 7.80 -0.55 -20.68
C THR A 104 6.88 0.17 -19.72
N GLY A 105 6.96 -0.12 -18.42
CA GLY A 105 6.07 0.43 -17.41
C GLY A 105 4.63 -0.05 -17.50
N GLN A 106 4.39 -1.21 -18.14
CA GLN A 106 3.06 -1.72 -18.41
C GLN A 106 2.80 -3.07 -17.74
N GLY A 107 1.55 -3.33 -17.38
CA GLY A 107 1.08 -4.65 -16.99
C GLY A 107 0.74 -5.57 -18.18
N ASN A 108 0.25 -6.76 -17.88
CA ASN A 108 -0.26 -7.76 -18.84
C ASN A 108 -1.69 -7.47 -19.34
N GLY A 109 -1.99 -6.20 -19.62
CA GLY A 109 -3.35 -5.73 -19.94
C GLY A 109 -4.17 -5.36 -18.71
N ARG A 110 -3.58 -5.44 -17.51
CA ARG A 110 -4.19 -5.03 -16.23
C ARG A 110 -3.56 -3.74 -15.69
N PRO A 111 -4.29 -2.97 -14.85
CA PRO A 111 -3.80 -1.71 -14.28
C PRO A 111 -2.54 -1.89 -13.42
N VAL A 112 -1.63 -0.91 -13.50
CA VAL A 112 -0.39 -0.84 -12.70
C VAL A 112 -0.09 0.56 -12.17
N GLY A 113 -1.02 1.50 -12.35
CA GLY A 113 -0.81 2.92 -12.06
C GLY A 113 -0.68 3.20 -10.57
N HIS A 114 -1.39 2.47 -9.71
CA HIS A 114 -1.27 2.63 -8.27
C HIS A 114 0.06 2.10 -7.76
N PHE A 115 0.50 0.94 -8.26
CA PHE A 115 1.83 0.42 -7.95
C PHE A 115 2.90 1.43 -8.34
N GLN A 116 2.83 1.96 -9.57
CA GLN A 116 3.75 3.00 -10.02
C GLN A 116 3.72 4.22 -9.09
N ALA A 117 2.56 4.71 -8.68
CA ALA A 117 2.46 5.84 -7.75
C ALA A 117 3.18 5.60 -6.42
N VAL A 118 3.06 4.39 -5.85
CA VAL A 118 3.72 4.02 -4.59
C VAL A 118 5.25 4.10 -4.74
N VAL A 119 5.80 3.54 -5.83
CA VAL A 119 7.25 3.34 -5.98
C VAL A 119 7.94 4.34 -6.91
N TRP A 120 7.23 5.30 -7.49
CA TRP A 120 7.82 6.24 -8.46
C TRP A 120 8.93 7.08 -7.82
N LYS A 121 10.17 6.94 -8.34
CA LYS A 121 11.35 7.63 -7.80
C LYS A 121 11.20 9.16 -7.77
N GLY A 122 10.61 9.76 -8.80
CA GLY A 122 10.42 11.21 -8.89
C GLY A 122 9.38 11.79 -7.93
N VAL A 123 8.51 10.96 -7.34
CA VAL A 123 7.57 11.40 -6.30
C VAL A 123 8.33 11.52 -4.98
N THR A 124 8.13 12.63 -4.25
CA THR A 124 8.84 12.94 -3.00
C THR A 124 7.92 13.25 -1.83
N LYS A 125 6.65 13.55 -2.10
CA LYS A 125 5.65 13.94 -1.11
C LYS A 125 4.42 13.03 -1.16
N LEU A 126 3.80 12.83 0.01
CA LEU A 126 2.62 12.00 0.21
C LEU A 126 1.63 12.70 1.14
N GLY A 127 0.34 12.58 0.85
CA GLY A 127 -0.73 12.83 1.81
C GLY A 127 -1.83 11.78 1.68
N CYS A 128 -2.33 11.27 2.80
CA CYS A 128 -3.36 10.23 2.80
C CYS A 128 -4.68 10.72 3.41
N GLY A 129 -5.79 10.13 2.97
CA GLY A 129 -7.12 10.36 3.49
C GLY A 129 -7.77 9.03 3.84
N LEU A 130 -8.61 9.04 4.88
CA LEU A 130 -9.34 7.87 5.34
C LEU A 130 -10.77 8.28 5.68
N ASN A 131 -11.74 7.50 5.22
CA ASN A 131 -13.11 7.58 5.70
C ASN A 131 -13.67 6.17 5.87
N ILE A 132 -14.00 5.80 7.11
CA ILE A 132 -14.68 4.54 7.42
C ILE A 132 -16.15 4.88 7.64
N LYS A 133 -17.01 4.47 6.70
CA LYS A 133 -18.45 4.75 6.72
C LYS A 133 -19.20 3.50 7.23
N PRO A 134 -19.80 3.56 8.43
CA PRO A 134 -20.54 2.44 8.99
C PRO A 134 -21.65 1.95 8.05
N GLY A 135 -21.73 0.63 7.85
CA GLY A 135 -22.72 0.01 6.98
C GLY A 135 -22.46 0.14 5.48
N ASP A 136 -21.35 0.78 5.06
CA ASP A 136 -20.98 0.90 3.64
C ASP A 136 -19.58 0.34 3.37
N GLY A 137 -18.55 0.92 4.00
CA GLY A 137 -17.18 0.46 3.84
C GLY A 137 -16.13 1.53 4.10
N THR A 138 -14.90 1.21 3.73
CA THR A 138 -13.72 2.05 3.97
C THR A 138 -13.22 2.65 2.66
N TYR A 139 -12.90 3.94 2.69
CA TYR A 139 -12.39 4.73 1.57
C TYR A 139 -11.02 5.27 1.96
N VAL A 140 -10.00 4.98 1.15
CA VAL A 140 -8.64 5.47 1.35
C VAL A 140 -8.17 6.11 0.07
N THR A 141 -7.65 7.33 0.19
CA THR A 141 -7.03 8.08 -0.90
C THR A 141 -5.59 8.40 -0.52
N ALA A 142 -4.67 8.34 -1.48
CA ALA A 142 -3.33 8.90 -1.37
C ALA A 142 -3.09 9.86 -2.54
N HIS A 143 -2.59 11.03 -2.22
CA HIS A 143 -2.11 12.03 -3.19
C HIS A 143 -0.60 12.14 -3.10
N TYR A 144 0.04 12.20 -4.27
CA TYR A 144 1.48 12.12 -4.45
C TYR A 144 1.98 13.32 -5.24
N ALA A 145 3.04 13.99 -4.80
CA ALA A 145 3.64 15.09 -5.55
C ALA A 145 5.17 14.92 -5.71
N PRO A 146 5.76 15.41 -6.82
CA PRO A 146 5.11 15.94 -8.02
C PRO A 146 4.24 14.90 -8.75
N ALA A 147 3.23 15.36 -9.51
CA ALA A 147 2.37 14.47 -10.28
C ALA A 147 3.15 13.78 -11.41
N PHE A 148 3.43 12.48 -11.28
CA PHE A 148 4.19 11.78 -12.32
C PHE A 148 3.36 11.52 -13.59
N HIS A 149 2.05 11.35 -13.48
CA HIS A 149 1.19 11.11 -14.64
C HIS A 149 1.06 12.37 -15.53
N ALA A 150 1.46 13.54 -15.01
CA ALA A 150 1.54 14.79 -15.76
C ALA A 150 2.79 14.87 -16.66
N THR A 151 3.74 13.93 -16.58
CA THR A 151 4.87 13.89 -17.51
C THR A 151 4.41 13.32 -18.85
N MET A 152 4.61 14.08 -19.93
CA MET A 152 4.50 13.54 -21.30
C MET A 152 5.40 12.31 -21.41
N HIS A 153 4.92 11.24 -22.04
CA HIS A 153 5.65 9.97 -22.21
C HIS A 153 6.00 9.21 -20.92
N TYR A 154 5.11 9.19 -19.91
CA TYR A 154 5.34 8.46 -18.64
C TYR A 154 5.80 7.00 -18.83
N SER A 155 5.34 6.29 -19.86
CA SER A 155 5.75 4.92 -20.17
C SER A 155 7.24 4.80 -20.53
N GLN A 156 7.82 5.84 -21.13
CA GLN A 156 9.25 5.92 -21.47
C GLN A 156 10.10 6.20 -20.22
N HIS A 157 9.56 6.93 -19.24
CA HIS A 157 10.22 7.25 -17.97
C HIS A 157 10.04 6.18 -16.89
N ALA A 158 9.15 5.21 -17.09
CA ALA A 158 8.87 4.17 -16.10
C ALA A 158 10.12 3.36 -15.74
N ARG A 159 10.99 3.06 -16.71
CA ARG A 159 12.25 2.32 -16.49
C ARG A 159 13.23 3.08 -15.58
N GLU A 160 13.18 4.41 -15.61
CA GLU A 160 14.07 5.30 -14.84
C GLU A 160 13.52 5.56 -13.42
N ASN A 161 12.22 5.38 -13.24
CA ASN A 161 11.52 5.69 -11.99
C ASN A 161 11.07 4.47 -11.19
N VAL A 162 11.01 3.29 -11.80
CA VAL A 162 10.59 2.05 -11.14
C VAL A 162 11.65 0.98 -11.39
N THR A 163 12.51 0.73 -10.41
CA THR A 163 13.52 -0.34 -10.50
C THR A 163 12.93 -1.69 -10.13
N PRO A 164 13.57 -2.82 -10.47
CA PRO A 164 13.17 -4.13 -9.97
C PRO A 164 13.07 -4.20 -8.43
N ARG A 165 12.09 -4.96 -7.95
CA ARG A 165 11.94 -5.28 -6.52
C ARG A 165 13.13 -6.12 -6.05
N ARG A 166 13.76 -5.74 -4.94
CA ARG A 166 14.77 -6.52 -4.23
C ARG A 166 14.16 -7.81 -3.67
N GLN A 167 14.88 -8.92 -3.79
CA GLN A 167 14.51 -10.16 -3.11
C GLN A 167 14.69 -10.03 -1.60
N PRO A 168 13.93 -10.78 -0.79
CA PRO A 168 14.18 -10.85 0.65
C PRO A 168 15.61 -11.35 0.93
N GLU A 169 16.10 -11.08 2.14
CA GLU A 169 17.34 -11.70 2.63
C GLU A 169 17.17 -13.23 2.66
N SER A 170 18.24 -13.99 2.40
CA SER A 170 18.18 -15.46 2.32
C SER A 170 17.67 -16.11 3.61
N SER A 171 17.93 -15.50 4.78
CA SER A 171 17.40 -15.96 6.07
C SER A 171 15.88 -15.82 6.18
N CYS A 172 15.27 -14.98 5.34
CA CYS A 172 13.83 -14.73 5.27
C CYS A 172 13.15 -15.40 4.06
N GLU A 173 13.90 -16.14 3.25
CA GLU A 173 13.36 -17.04 2.22
C GLU A 173 12.88 -18.34 2.89
N ILE A 174 11.63 -18.31 3.35
CA ILE A 174 10.98 -19.43 4.04
C ILE A 174 9.65 -19.71 3.32
N GLU A 175 9.39 -20.96 2.94
CA GLU A 175 8.12 -21.34 2.30
C GLU A 175 6.96 -21.21 3.29
N SER A 176 5.77 -20.86 2.79
CA SER A 176 4.64 -20.46 3.63
C SER A 176 4.15 -21.53 4.62
N ASP A 177 4.40 -22.81 4.37
CA ASP A 177 4.07 -23.94 5.23
C ASP A 177 5.10 -24.19 6.36
N GLU A 178 6.32 -23.68 6.21
CA GLU A 178 7.39 -23.72 7.22
C GLU A 178 7.38 -22.50 8.16
N ARG A 179 6.52 -21.50 7.88
CA ARG A 179 6.42 -20.26 8.66
C ARG A 179 5.59 -20.48 9.94
N VAL A 180 6.09 -19.96 11.05
CA VAL A 180 5.29 -19.74 12.28
C VAL A 180 5.22 -18.27 12.60
N LYS A 181 4.17 -17.85 13.34
CA LYS A 181 4.05 -16.46 13.79
C LYS A 181 5.29 -16.07 14.58
N CYS A 182 5.79 -14.87 14.32
CA CYS A 182 6.86 -14.27 15.11
C CYS A 182 6.44 -14.06 16.58
N SER A 183 5.22 -13.55 16.78
CA SER A 183 4.63 -13.25 18.08
C SER A 183 3.11 -13.22 17.98
N ASP A 184 2.40 -13.49 19.08
CA ASP A 184 0.93 -13.43 19.15
C ASP A 184 0.39 -12.00 19.01
N SER A 185 1.21 -10.97 19.23
CA SER A 185 0.84 -9.57 19.03
C SER A 185 1.09 -9.06 17.60
N LEU A 186 1.85 -9.79 16.78
CA LEU A 186 2.26 -9.39 15.43
C LEU A 186 1.49 -10.16 14.36
N VAL A 187 0.18 -9.91 14.30
CA VAL A 187 -0.76 -10.68 13.47
C VAL A 187 -1.31 -9.86 12.31
N ALA A 188 -1.48 -10.52 11.16
CA ALA A 188 -2.21 -9.93 10.05
C ALA A 188 -3.70 -9.70 10.42
N PRO A 189 -4.31 -8.58 10.00
CA PRO A 189 -3.74 -7.53 9.16
C PRO A 189 -3.06 -6.38 9.94
N PHE A 190 -3.07 -6.45 11.27
CA PHE A 190 -2.64 -5.38 12.17
C PHE A 190 -1.13 -5.36 12.44
N VAL A 191 -0.33 -5.90 11.52
CA VAL A 191 1.13 -5.92 11.58
C VAL A 191 1.72 -5.17 10.39
N THR A 192 2.65 -4.28 10.67
CA THR A 192 3.41 -3.56 9.63
C THR A 192 4.78 -4.22 9.42
N PRO A 193 5.40 -4.01 8.25
CA PRO A 193 6.77 -4.45 8.02
C PRO A 193 7.72 -3.92 9.10
N LYS A 194 7.62 -2.64 9.47
CA LYS A 194 8.46 -2.05 10.51
C LYS A 194 8.33 -2.77 11.84
N MET A 195 7.11 -3.00 12.33
CA MET A 195 6.88 -3.72 13.58
C MET A 195 7.49 -5.13 13.57
N CYS A 196 7.41 -5.81 12.43
CA CYS A 196 7.94 -7.15 12.29
C CYS A 196 9.48 -7.18 12.27
N LEU A 197 10.08 -6.30 11.47
CA LEU A 197 11.53 -6.20 11.32
C LEU A 197 12.19 -5.71 12.60
N ASP A 198 11.58 -4.76 13.32
CA ASP A 198 12.06 -4.29 14.64
C ASP A 198 12.02 -5.41 15.69
N ALA A 199 11.14 -6.40 15.54
CA ALA A 199 11.06 -7.59 16.40
C ALA A 199 12.08 -8.68 16.02
N GLY A 200 12.95 -8.44 15.03
CA GLY A 200 13.94 -9.41 14.56
C GLY A 200 13.36 -10.52 13.67
N CYS A 201 12.15 -10.33 13.14
CA CYS A 201 11.45 -11.32 12.34
C CYS A 201 11.39 -10.96 10.85
N CYS A 202 11.03 -11.94 10.04
CA CYS A 202 10.89 -11.79 8.60
C CYS A 202 9.48 -11.32 8.24
N TYR A 203 9.38 -10.50 7.18
CA TYR A 203 8.10 -9.97 6.72
C TYR A 203 7.87 -10.25 5.23
N ASP A 204 6.71 -10.84 4.92
CA ASP A 204 6.24 -11.09 3.55
C ASP A 204 4.71 -11.11 3.52
N ASP A 205 4.13 -10.10 2.89
CA ASP A 205 2.69 -9.95 2.71
C ASP A 205 2.25 -10.14 1.26
N MET A 206 3.20 -10.39 0.37
CA MET A 206 2.96 -10.40 -1.05
C MET A 206 3.26 -11.78 -1.64
N PHE A 207 4.04 -12.66 -1.01
CA PHE A 207 4.31 -14.02 -1.48
C PHE A 207 4.74 -14.02 -2.96
N MET A 208 5.76 -13.23 -3.25
CA MET A 208 6.25 -13.07 -4.64
C MET A 208 6.89 -14.35 -5.17
N SER A 209 7.51 -15.16 -4.31
CA SER A 209 8.07 -16.49 -4.63
C SER A 209 6.99 -17.58 -4.77
N GLU A 210 5.87 -17.43 -4.06
CA GLU A 210 4.79 -18.41 -3.99
C GLU A 210 3.48 -17.84 -4.61
N PRO A 211 3.39 -17.70 -5.95
CA PRO A 211 2.26 -16.99 -6.61
C PRO A 211 0.88 -17.61 -6.36
N ASN A 212 0.85 -18.89 -5.99
CA ASN A 212 -0.37 -19.63 -5.64
C ASN A 212 -0.84 -19.32 -4.20
N VAL A 213 0.03 -18.82 -3.34
CA VAL A 213 -0.31 -18.42 -1.97
C VAL A 213 -1.01 -17.07 -2.00
N LYS A 214 -2.20 -17.02 -1.40
CA LYS A 214 -2.99 -15.81 -1.26
C LYS A 214 -2.82 -15.29 0.15
N CYS A 215 -2.47 -14.02 0.30
CA CYS A 215 -2.24 -13.36 1.59
C CYS A 215 -3.42 -13.42 2.59
N TYR A 216 -4.62 -13.80 2.14
CA TYR A 216 -5.80 -14.01 2.99
C TYR A 216 -6.08 -15.49 3.32
N ASN A 217 -5.38 -16.44 2.71
CA ASN A 217 -5.53 -17.87 3.03
C ASN A 217 -4.72 -18.22 4.31
N ARG A 218 -4.88 -19.44 4.83
CA ARG A 218 -4.23 -19.86 6.09
C ARG A 218 -2.72 -19.65 6.09
N ASN A 219 -2.02 -20.09 5.05
CA ASN A 219 -0.56 -20.00 4.96
C ASN A 219 -0.11 -18.56 4.65
N GLY A 220 -0.94 -17.82 3.91
CA GLY A 220 -0.67 -16.45 3.49
C GLY A 220 -0.92 -15.38 4.55
N LYS A 221 -1.59 -15.72 5.66
CA LYS A 221 -1.89 -14.77 6.76
C LYS A 221 -0.73 -14.60 7.75
N THR A 222 0.35 -15.37 7.65
CA THR A 222 1.53 -15.24 8.52
C THR A 222 2.52 -14.24 7.93
N TRP A 223 2.14 -12.95 7.89
CA TRP A 223 2.97 -11.90 7.27
C TRP A 223 4.23 -11.59 8.04
N CYS A 224 4.18 -11.70 9.38
CA CYS A 224 5.33 -11.57 10.24
C CYS A 224 5.68 -12.93 10.84
N PHE A 225 6.84 -13.45 10.47
CA PHE A 225 7.15 -14.86 10.69
C PHE A 225 8.60 -15.10 11.06
N GLN A 226 8.81 -16.30 11.59
CA GLN A 226 10.11 -16.93 11.77
C GLN A 226 10.02 -18.38 11.28
N ARG A 227 11.18 -19.04 11.13
CA ARG A 227 11.24 -20.45 10.75
C ARG A 227 10.67 -21.32 11.88
N LYS A 228 9.85 -22.30 11.53
CA LYS A 228 9.47 -23.37 12.47
C LYS A 228 10.74 -24.07 12.96
N GLN A 229 10.93 -24.13 14.28
CA GLN A 229 12.01 -24.94 14.85
C GLN A 229 11.65 -26.42 14.71
N ALA A 230 12.65 -27.25 14.42
CA ALA A 230 12.50 -28.69 14.22
C ALA A 230 12.01 -29.40 15.49
#